data_AF-A0A9D9WUV9-F1
#
_entry.id   AF-A0A9D9WUV9-F1
#
_cell.length_a   1.000
_cell.length_b   1.000
_cell.length_c   1.000
_cell.angle_alpha   90.00
_cell.angle_beta   90.00
_cell.angle_gamma   90.00
#
_symmetry.space_group_name_H-M   'P 1'
#
loop_
_entity.id
_entity.type
_entity.pdbx_description
1 polymer ?
#
loop_
_entity_poly.entity_id
_entity_poly.type
_entity_poly.pdbx_seq_one_letter_code
_entity_poly.pdbx_strand_id
1 'polypeptide(L)'
;MNTKTEQQIAVLSTVRRWIFLRAFLLGVLVAAWWILFAPDSMMEYSLKVILGVVAGLLATGSYLFNLRKTLFPQDLPPPVSEDQ
;
A
#
# COMPACT_ATOMS: atom_id res chain seq x y z
N MET A 1 33.68 -5.47 5.42
CA MET A 1 32.59 -6.47 5.47
C MET A 1 31.42 -5.89 6.27
N ASN A 2 30.48 -5.21 5.62
CA ASN A 2 29.35 -4.53 6.27
C ASN A 2 28.06 -5.35 6.11
N THR A 3 28.05 -6.54 6.69
CA THR A 3 26.96 -7.51 6.58
C THR A 3 25.65 -7.02 7.22
N LYS A 4 25.72 -6.07 8.16
CA LYS A 4 24.55 -5.50 8.85
C LYS A 4 23.74 -4.55 7.96
N THR A 5 24.39 -3.80 7.07
CA THR A 5 23.68 -2.87 6.18
C THR A 5 22.96 -3.61 5.05
N GLU A 6 23.61 -4.63 4.47
CA GLU A 6 23.01 -5.47 3.42
C GLU A 6 21.78 -6.25 3.91
N GLN A 7 21.85 -6.81 5.13
CA GLN A 7 20.72 -7.49 5.75
C GLN A 7 19.53 -6.55 6.00
N GLN A 8 19.79 -5.31 6.46
CA GLN A 8 18.73 -4.33 6.69
C GLN A 8 18.03 -3.91 5.39
N ILE A 9 18.77 -3.73 4.30
CA ILE A 9 18.19 -3.38 3.00
C ILE A 9 17.30 -4.52 2.46
N ALA A 10 17.72 -5.78 2.62
CA ALA A 10 16.95 -6.95 2.20
C ALA A 10 15.65 -7.14 3.01
N VAL A 11 15.67 -6.83 4.32
CA VAL A 11 14.47 -6.87 5.16
C VAL A 11 13.49 -5.76 4.77
N LEU A 12 13.97 -4.54 4.54
CA LEU A 12 13.12 -3.40 4.15
C LEU A 12 12.40 -3.62 2.81
N SER A 13 13.09 -4.19 1.81
CA SER A 13 12.47 -4.49 0.51
C SER A 13 11.36 -5.56 0.63
N THR A 14 11.58 -6.57 1.48
CA THR A 14 10.59 -7.62 1.77
C THR A 14 9.35 -7.02 2.46
N VAL A 15 9.56 -6.18 3.49
CA VAL A 15 8.47 -5.51 4.21
C VAL A 15 7.67 -4.61 3.27
N ARG A 16 8.32 -3.81 2.42
CA ARG A 16 7.64 -2.96 1.42
C ARG A 16 6.75 -3.78 0.49
N ARG A 17 7.23 -4.91 -0.02
CA ARG A 17 6.44 -5.81 -0.88
C ARG A 17 5.17 -6.30 -0.18
N TRP A 18 5.27 -6.68 1.09
CA TRP A 18 4.11 -7.11 1.88
C TRP A 18 3.15 -5.97 2.18
N ILE A 19 3.64 -4.75 2.40
CA ILE A 19 2.79 -3.57 2.59
C ILE A 19 1.97 -3.32 1.32
N PHE A 20 2.58 -3.33 0.14
CA PHE A 20 1.86 -3.15 -1.12
C PHE A 20 0.82 -4.24 -1.38
N LEU A 21 1.16 -5.50 -1.11
CA LEU A 21 0.22 -6.61 -1.27
C LEU A 21 -1.00 -6.44 -0.34
N ARG A 22 -0.77 -6.09 0.92
CA ARG A 22 -1.86 -5.84 1.89
C ARG A 22 -2.72 -4.65 1.47
N ALA A 23 -2.10 -3.56 1.03
CA ALA A 23 -2.81 -2.39 0.53
C ALA A 23 -3.76 -2.76 -0.61
N PHE A 24 -3.26 -3.52 -1.57
CA PHE A 24 -4.03 -3.98 -2.72
C PHE A 24 -5.19 -4.89 -2.29
N LEU A 25 -4.93 -5.89 -1.43
CA LEU A 25 -5.97 -6.79 -0.93
C LEU A 25 -7.08 -6.03 -0.17
N LEU A 26 -6.71 -5.04 0.65
CA LEU A 26 -7.67 -4.19 1.35
C LEU A 26 -8.51 -3.37 0.36
N GLY A 27 -7.89 -2.76 -0.65
CA GLY A 27 -8.59 -2.02 -1.69
C GLY A 27 -9.59 -2.87 -2.46
N VAL A 28 -9.16 -4.06 -2.91
CA VAL A 28 -10.02 -5.01 -3.62
C VAL A 28 -11.16 -5.49 -2.72
N LEU A 29 -10.88 -5.80 -1.45
CA LEU A 29 -11.90 -6.23 -0.49
C LEU A 29 -12.97 -5.15 -0.31
N VAL A 30 -12.57 -3.89 -0.12
CA VAL A 30 -13.50 -2.76 0.06
C VAL A 30 -14.30 -2.50 -1.22
N ALA A 31 -13.66 -2.52 -2.39
CA ALA A 31 -14.35 -2.34 -3.67
C ALA A 31 -15.35 -3.47 -3.94
N ALA A 32 -14.94 -4.73 -3.77
CA ALA A 32 -15.78 -5.89 -3.96
C ALA A 32 -16.96 -5.89 -2.99
N TRP A 33 -16.71 -5.58 -1.71
CA TRP A 33 -17.77 -5.46 -0.72
C TRP A 33 -18.80 -4.40 -1.14
N TRP A 34 -18.35 -3.22 -1.56
CA TRP A 34 -19.25 -2.17 -2.05
C TRP A 34 -20.07 -2.62 -3.26
N ILE A 35 -19.42 -3.18 -4.29
CA ILE A 35 -20.08 -3.56 -5.55
C ILE A 35 -21.08 -4.70 -5.31
N LEU A 36 -20.78 -5.65 -4.43
CA LEU A 36 -21.65 -6.80 -4.18
C LEU A 36 -22.80 -6.48 -3.22
N PHE A 37 -22.56 -5.61 -2.22
CA PHE A 37 -23.51 -5.42 -1.13
C PHE A 37 -24.20 -4.04 -1.11
N ALA A 38 -23.75 -3.05 -1.90
CA ALA A 38 -24.47 -1.78 -2.00
C ALA A 38 -25.87 -1.99 -2.64
N PRO A 39 -26.96 -1.46 -2.07
CA PRO A 39 -28.30 -1.66 -2.60
C PRO A 39 -28.50 -1.08 -4.00
N ASP A 40 -29.06 -1.85 -4.92
CA ASP A 40 -29.30 -1.42 -6.31
C ASP A 40 -30.36 -0.31 -6.42
N SER A 41 -31.17 -0.11 -5.37
CA SER A 41 -32.14 0.98 -5.31
C SER A 41 -31.53 2.35 -5.04
N MET A 42 -30.26 2.43 -4.63
CA MET A 42 -29.63 3.71 -4.26
C MET A 42 -29.09 4.49 -5.46
N MET A 43 -28.72 3.81 -6.55
CA MET A 43 -28.05 4.44 -7.70
C MET A 43 -28.00 3.51 -8.91
N GLU A 44 -27.74 4.09 -10.09
CA GLU A 44 -27.49 3.31 -11.30
C GLU A 44 -26.26 2.40 -11.17
N TYR A 45 -26.30 1.26 -11.85
CA TYR A 45 -25.25 0.22 -11.80
C TYR A 45 -23.86 0.76 -12.16
N SER A 46 -23.76 1.56 -13.22
CA SER A 46 -22.48 2.15 -13.64
C SER A 46 -21.88 3.02 -12.53
N LEU A 47 -22.72 3.85 -11.90
CA LEU A 47 -22.31 4.72 -10.79
C LEU A 47 -21.91 3.91 -9.55
N LYS A 48 -22.66 2.84 -9.23
CA LYS A 48 -22.33 1.90 -8.14
C LYS A 48 -20.94 1.30 -8.30
N VAL A 49 -20.60 0.86 -9.52
CA VAL A 49 -19.29 0.30 -9.84
C VAL A 49 -18.19 1.36 -9.69
N ILE A 50 -18.39 2.56 -10.26
CA ILE A 50 -17.42 3.66 -10.15
C ILE A 50 -17.14 4.01 -8.69
N LEU A 51 -18.18 4.17 -7.86
CA LEU A 51 -18.02 4.48 -6.44
C LEU A 51 -17.31 3.37 -5.67
N GLY A 52 -17.57 2.11 -6.00
CA GLY A 52 -16.85 0.97 -5.41
C GLY A 52 -15.37 0.99 -5.74
N VAL A 53 -15.01 1.25 -7.00
CA VAL A 53 -13.61 1.39 -7.42
C VAL A 53 -12.94 2.56 -6.71
N VAL A 54 -13.60 3.72 -6.63
CA VAL A 54 -13.07 4.90 -5.92
C VAL A 54 -12.87 4.60 -4.44
N ALA A 55 -13.83 3.95 -3.78
CA ALA A 55 -13.71 3.55 -2.38
C ALA A 55 -12.53 2.60 -2.15
N GLY A 56 -12.33 1.62 -3.03
CA GLY A 56 -11.17 0.73 -2.98
C GLY A 56 -9.83 1.44 -3.17
N LEU A 57 -9.76 2.40 -4.10
CA LEU A 57 -8.56 3.22 -4.30
C LEU A 57 -8.27 4.10 -3.08
N LEU A 58 -9.29 4.70 -2.48
CA LEU A 58 -9.16 5.48 -1.25
C LEU A 58 -8.68 4.61 -0.08
N ALA A 59 -9.21 3.41 0.08
CA ALA A 59 -8.77 2.47 1.11
C ALA A 59 -7.29 2.08 0.91
N THR A 60 -6.90 1.78 -0.33
CA THR A 60 -5.52 1.46 -0.70
C THR A 60 -4.58 2.63 -0.39
N GLY A 61 -4.93 3.82 -0.88
CA GLY A 61 -4.13 5.04 -0.71
C GLY A 61 -4.01 5.44 0.76
N SER A 62 -5.10 5.37 1.51
CA SER A 62 -5.13 5.66 2.96
C SER A 62 -4.19 4.73 3.74
N TYR A 63 -4.23 3.43 3.45
CA TYR A 63 -3.34 2.45 4.06
C TYR A 63 -1.85 2.74 3.77
N LEU A 64 -1.52 3.01 2.49
CA LEU A 64 -0.16 3.36 2.10
C LEU A 64 0.30 4.68 2.72
N PHE A 65 -0.58 5.68 2.77
CA PHE A 65 -0.28 6.98 3.37
C PHE A 65 -0.02 6.88 4.87
N ASN A 66 -0.76 6.03 5.57
CA ASN A 66 -0.53 5.76 6.99
C ASN A 66 0.85 5.12 7.21
N LEU A 67 1.24 4.18 6.34
CA LEU A 67 2.52 3.49 6.39
C LEU A 67 3.67 4.20 5.65
N ARG A 68 3.49 5.46 5.24
CA ARG A 68 4.47 6.20 4.43
C ARG A 68 5.86 6.25 5.05
N LYS A 69 5.95 6.35 6.38
CA LYS A 69 7.24 6.38 7.10
C LYS A 69 7.97 5.04 7.06
N THR A 70 7.22 3.94 7.01
CA THR A 70 7.78 2.58 6.86
C THR A 70 8.16 2.30 5.40
N LEU A 71 7.37 2.82 4.45
CA LEU A 71 7.65 2.70 3.02
C LEU A 71 8.86 3.53 2.59
N PHE A 72 8.98 4.76 3.11
CA PHE A 72 10.07 5.69 2.82
C PHE A 72 10.68 6.18 4.13
N PRO A 73 11.59 5.39 4.75
CA PRO A 73 12.28 5.81 5.94
C PRO A 73 13.17 7.02 5.59
N GLN A 74 12.94 8.15 6.23
CA GLN A 74 13.71 9.38 6.01
C GLN A 74 15.10 9.34 6.68
N ASP A 75 15.34 8.37 7.58
CA ASP A 75 16.54 8.29 8.42
C ASP A 75 17.52 7.17 8.00
N LEU A 76 17.51 6.72 6.74
CA LEU A 76 18.60 5.86 6.29
C LEU A 76 19.85 6.72 6.12
N PRO A 77 20.92 6.54 6.93
CA PRO A 77 22.18 7.22 6.67
C PRO A 77 22.61 6.88 5.23
N PRO A 78 23.13 7.85 4.46
CA PRO A 78 23.60 7.60 3.11
C PRO A 78 24.57 6.41 3.14
N PRO A 79 24.57 5.56 2.11
CA PRO A 79 25.59 4.53 1.99
C PRO A 79 26.94 5.24 2.13
N VAL A 80 27.71 4.89 3.15
CA VAL A 80 29.06 5.43 3.34
C VAL A 80 29.81 5.09 2.07
N SER A 81 30.01 6.10 1.22
CA SER A 81 30.87 6.02 0.05
C SER A 81 32.27 5.76 0.58
N GLU A 82 32.76 4.56 0.29
CA GLU A 82 34.07 4.05 0.67
C GLU A 82 35.13 4.77 -0.16
N ASP A 83 35.37 6.04 0.17
CA ASP A 83 36.54 6.81 -0.25
C ASP A 83 37.44 6.96 0.99
N GLN A 84 38.24 5.93 1.31
CA GLN A 84 39.57 6.01 1.95
C GLN A 84 40.31 4.68 1.82
#